data_AF-A0A0G0RGC5-F1
#
_entry.id   AF-A0A0G0RGC5-F1
#
_cell.length_a   1.000
_cell.length_b   1.000
_cell.length_c   1.000
_cell.angle_alpha   90.00
_cell.angle_beta   90.00
_cell.angle_gamma   90.00
#
_symmetry.space_group_name_H-M   'P 1'
#
loop_
_entity.id
_entity.type
_entity.pdbx_description
1 polymer ?
#
loop_
_entity_poly.entity_id
_entity_poly.type
_entity_poly.pdbx_seq_one_letter_code
_entity_poly.pdbx_strand_id
1 'polypeptide(L)' 'MENSKNIEKLLLAILALLVDRRESASKDGQEKSRNIEVILADIGLSGPEIAKIVNKNLAAVQKTIQRGHKKQ' A
#
# COMPACT_ATOMS: atom_id res chain seq x y z
N MET A 1 0.33 1.82 -25.21
CA MET A 1 -0.79 1.89 -24.24
C MET A 1 -0.48 1.27 -22.88
N GLU A 2 0.42 0.30 -22.78
CA GLU A 2 0.74 -0.38 -21.51
C GLU A 2 1.50 0.51 -20.50
N ASN A 3 2.36 1.42 -20.98
CA ASN A 3 3.06 2.39 -20.12
C ASN A 3 2.12 3.37 -19.40
N SER A 4 1.05 3.81 -20.05
CA SER A 4 0.08 4.76 -19.44
C SER A 4 -0.62 4.13 -18.23
N LYS A 5 -1.01 2.85 -18.34
CA LYS A 5 -1.64 2.10 -17.23
C LYS A 5 -0.71 1.91 -16.03
N ASN A 6 0.59 1.73 -16.28
CA ASN A 6 1.58 1.64 -15.20
C ASN A 6 1.78 2.99 -14.48
N ILE A 7 1.77 4.10 -15.22
CA ILE A 7 1.89 5.45 -14.65
C ILE A 7 0.65 5.76 -13.80
N GLU A 8 -0.56 5.45 -14.29
CA GLU A 8 -1.80 5.64 -13.54
C GLU A 8 -1.80 4.87 -12.21
N LYS A 9 -1.37 3.60 -12.21
CA LYS A 9 -1.24 2.79 -11.00
C LYS A 9 -0.24 3.37 -10.00
N LEU A 10 0.90 3.86 -10.48
CA LEU A 10 1.92 4.50 -9.62
C LEU A 10 1.41 5.80 -9.02
N LEU A 11 0.70 6.62 -9.81
CA LEU A 11 0.10 7.86 -9.31
C LEU A 11 -0.98 7.57 -8.27
N LEU A 12 -1.83 6.57 -8.50
CA LEU A 12 -2.82 6.12 -7.53
C LEU A 12 -2.17 5.63 -6.23
N ALA A 13 -1.08 4.87 -6.33
CA ALA A 13 -0.29 4.43 -5.18
C ALA A 13 0.28 5.60 -4.38
N ILE A 14 0.89 6.59 -5.04
CA ILE A 14 1.41 7.78 -4.39
C ILE A 14 0.28 8.55 -3.68
N LEU A 15 -0.86 8.74 -4.36
CA LEU A 15 -2.00 9.46 -3.80
C LEU A 15 -2.55 8.75 -2.56
N ALA A 16 -2.72 7.43 -2.61
CA ALA A 16 -3.19 6.64 -1.48
C ALA A 16 -2.28 6.78 -0.24
N LEU A 17 -0.96 6.79 -0.44
CA LEU A 17 0.01 6.97 0.66
C LEU A 17 0.00 8.38 1.23
N LEU A 18 -0.20 9.40 0.40
CA LEU A 18 -0.32 10.78 0.87
C LEU A 18 -1.60 11.00 1.69
N VAL A 19 -2.72 10.40 1.27
CA VAL A 19 -3.98 10.42 2.00
C VAL A 19 -3.84 9.70 3.34
N ASP A 20 -3.32 8.47 3.35
CA ASP A 20 -3.10 7.71 4.60
C ASP A 20 -2.19 8.46 5.59
N ARG A 21 -1.13 9.11 5.09
CA ARG A 21 -0.24 9.94 5.91
C ARG A 21 -0.96 11.15 6.49
N ARG A 22 -1.79 11.84 5.70
CA ARG A 22 -2.58 13.00 6.16
C ARG A 22 -3.58 12.59 7.25
N GLU A 23 -4.28 11.49 7.05
CA GLU A 23 -5.26 10.97 8.02
C GLU A 23 -4.58 10.51 9.31
N SER A 24 -3.48 9.75 9.19
CA SER A 24 -2.67 9.31 10.35
C SER A 24 -2.13 10.50 11.15
N ALA A 25 -1.70 11.58 10.47
CA ALA A 25 -1.19 12.78 11.14
C ALA A 25 -2.29 13.57 11.87
N SER A 26 -3.55 13.42 11.47
CA SER A 26 -4.70 14.11 12.07
C SER A 26 -5.28 13.35 13.28
N LYS A 27 -4.86 12.10 13.50
CA LYS A 27 -5.30 11.24 14.61
C LYS A 27 -4.22 11.16 15.70
N ASP A 28 -3.86 12.29 16.30
CA ASP A 28 -3.02 12.49 17.52
C ASP A 28 -2.29 11.25 18.10
N GLY A 29 -1.42 10.61 17.32
CA GLY A 29 -0.52 9.52 17.75
C GLY A 29 -1.15 8.22 18.26
N GLN A 30 -2.49 8.09 18.30
CA GLN A 30 -3.16 6.90 18.87
C GLN A 30 -3.35 5.76 17.86
N GLU A 31 -3.41 6.07 16.56
CA GLU A 31 -3.61 5.05 15.53
C GLU A 31 -2.29 4.76 14.80
N LYS A 32 -1.81 3.52 14.88
CA LYS A 32 -0.65 3.08 14.09
C LYS A 32 -1.04 3.14 12.61
N SER A 33 -0.29 3.89 11.80
CA SER A 33 -0.46 3.91 10.35
C SER A 33 -0.53 2.49 9.78
N ARG A 34 -1.42 2.29 8.81
CA ARG A 34 -1.57 1.00 8.13
C ARG A 34 -0.26 0.64 7.43
N ASN A 35 0.01 -0.65 7.32
CA ASN A 35 1.18 -1.11 6.57
C ASN A 35 1.02 -0.70 5.09
N ILE A 36 2.07 -0.13 4.50
CA ILE A 36 2.12 0.28 3.10
C ILE A 36 1.67 -0.83 2.14
N GLU A 37 2.03 -2.09 2.42
CA GLU A 37 1.63 -3.23 1.59
C GLU A 37 0.12 -3.47 1.58
N VAL A 38 -0.57 -3.15 2.68
CA VAL A 38 -2.03 -3.28 2.77
C VAL A 38 -2.70 -2.18 1.97
N ILE A 39 -2.25 -0.93 2.13
CA ILE A 39 -2.77 0.22 1.39
C ILE A 39 -2.64 0.00 -0.12
N LEU A 40 -1.47 -0.48 -0.57
CA LEU A 40 -1.23 -0.75 -1.99
C LEU A 40 -2.06 -1.93 -2.52
N ALA A 41 -2.31 -2.95 -1.70
CA ALA A 41 -3.18 -4.07 -2.08
C ALA A 41 -4.64 -3.62 -2.21
N ASP A 42 -5.11 -2.76 -1.31
CA ASP A 42 -6.49 -2.26 -1.29
C ASP A 42 -6.84 -1.43 -2.55
N ILE A 43 -5.85 -0.76 -3.15
CA ILE A 43 -6.01 -0.03 -4.42
C ILE A 43 -5.76 -0.90 -5.67
N GLY A 44 -5.60 -2.22 -5.50
CA GLY A 44 -5.55 -3.18 -6.61
C GLY A 44 -4.15 -3.47 -7.18
N LEU A 45 -3.06 -3.13 -6.48
CA LEU A 45 -1.73 -3.60 -6.89
C LEU A 45 -1.54 -5.07 -6.48
N SER A 46 -0.92 -5.84 -7.37
CA SER A 46 -0.59 -7.25 -7.12
C SER A 46 0.61 -7.38 -6.18
N GLY A 47 0.71 -8.52 -5.49
CA GLY A 47 1.84 -8.84 -4.61
C GLY A 47 3.22 -8.63 -5.25
N PRO A 48 3.46 -9.06 -6.51
CA PRO A 48 4.72 -8.79 -7.20
C PRO A 48 4.98 -7.30 -7.50
N GLU A 49 3.95 -6.53 -7.85
CA GLU A 49 4.08 -5.07 -8.05
C GLU A 49 4.44 -4.39 -6.72
N ILE A 50 3.76 -4.74 -5.64
CA ILE A 50 4.02 -4.22 -4.30
C ILE A 50 5.45 -4.57 -3.86
N ALA A 51 5.87 -5.83 -4.02
CA ALA A 51 7.22 -6.28 -3.67
C ALA A 51 8.33 -5.46 -4.32
N LYS A 52 8.14 -5.08 -5.60
CA LYS A 52 9.06 -4.17 -6.31
C LYS A 52 9.03 -2.76 -5.73
N ILE A 53 7.86 -2.21 -5.44
CA ILE A 53 7.71 -0.84 -4.90
C ILE A 53 8.34 -0.72 -3.50
N VAL A 54 8.08 -1.67 -2.61
CA VAL A 54 8.57 -1.61 -1.23
C VAL A 54 9.94 -2.26 -1.03
N ASN A 55 10.54 -2.80 -2.10
CA ASN A 55 11.79 -3.53 -2.09
C ASN A 55 11.84 -4.65 -1.03
N LYS A 56 10.84 -5.55 -1.05
CA LYS A 56 10.74 -6.69 -0.13
C LYS A 56 10.53 -8.00 -0.89
N ASN A 57 10.81 -9.11 -0.22
CA ASN A 57 10.46 -10.44 -0.73
C ASN A 57 8.92 -10.59 -0.82
N LEU A 58 8.43 -11.17 -1.93
CA LEU A 58 7.01 -11.43 -2.19
C LEU A 58 6.30 -12.17 -1.05
N ALA A 59 6.93 -13.19 -0.46
CA ALA A 59 6.33 -13.95 0.65
C ALA A 59 6.13 -13.09 1.90
N ALA A 60 7.06 -12.16 2.16
CA ALA A 60 6.92 -11.21 3.26
C ALA A 60 5.76 -10.23 3.01
N VAL A 61 5.63 -9.73 1.78
CA VAL A 61 4.53 -8.85 1.36
C VAL A 61 3.18 -9.55 1.53
N GLN A 62 3.03 -10.78 1.01
CA GLN A 62 1.80 -11.56 1.14
C GLN A 62 1.42 -11.79 2.61
N LYS A 63 2.40 -12.11 3.46
CA LYS A 63 2.18 -12.30 4.89
C LYS A 63 1.71 -11.00 5.57
N THR A 64 2.27 -9.85 5.19
CA THR A 64 1.84 -8.54 5.71
C THR A 64 0.41 -8.21 5.28
N ILE A 65 0.06 -8.41 4.01
CA ILE A 65 -1.29 -8.18 3.48
C ILE A 65 -2.30 -9.05 4.24
N GLN A 66 -2.06 -10.36 4.33
CA GLN A 66 -2.93 -11.30 5.06
C GLN A 66 -3.13 -10.92 6.53
N ARG A 67 -2.06 -10.46 7.20
CA ARG A 67 -2.14 -10.01 8.60
C ARG A 67 -2.90 -8.69 8.75
N GLY A 68 -2.77 -7.80 7.76
CA GLY A 68 -3.43 -6.50 7.74
C GLY A 68 -4.94 -6.63 7.59
N HIS A 69 -5.41 -7.50 6.68
CA HIS A 69 -6.84 -7.73 6.47
C HIS A 69 -7.50 -8.51 7.61
N LYS A 70 -6.77 -9.36 8.35
CA LYS A 70 -7.30 -10.04 9.53
C LYS A 70 -7.53 -9.14 10.76
N LYS A 71 -6.97 -7.93 10.75
CA LYS A 71 -7.04 -6.97 11.87
C LYS A 71 -8.07 -5.86 11.68
N GLN A 72 -8.73 -5.82 10.52
CA GLN A 72 -9.89 -4.96 10.25
C GLN A 72 -11.17 -5.71 10.59
#